data_AF-A0A7Y9C7J0-F1
#
_entry.id   AF-A0A7Y9C7J0-F1
#
_cell.length_a   1.000
_cell.length_b   1.000
_cell.length_c   1.000
_cell.angle_alpha   90.00
_cell.angle_beta   90.00
_cell.angle_gamma   90.00
#
_symmetry.space_group_name_H-M   'P 1'
#
loop_
_entity.id
_entity.type
_entity.pdbx_description
1 polymer ?
#
loop_
_entity_poly.entity_id
_entity_poly.type
_entity_poly.pdbx_seq_one_letter_code
_entity_poly.pdbx_strand_id
1 'polypeptide(L)'
;MTTGFSVMEKDEKGDWGKWSELKPASIVITLDTKKGRILIYSQEVQLYDIINYEKIEENDNDVIYPFTCTDDDGRPFTISIITRKKQGNRKQLYITEKNTVLMYNIINYPDKNIEVK
;
A
#
# COMPACT_ATOMS: atom_id res chain seq x y z
N MET A 1 -0.38 -7.46 -8.66
CA MET A 1 -1.60 -6.94 -9.32
C MET A 1 -2.67 -6.77 -8.27
N THR A 2 -3.54 -5.77 -8.41
CA THR A 2 -4.68 -5.59 -7.51
C THR A 2 -5.85 -6.48 -7.89
N THR A 3 -6.74 -6.75 -6.93
CA THR A 3 -8.04 -7.42 -7.16
C THR A 3 -9.23 -6.60 -6.70
N GLY A 4 -8.99 -5.59 -5.87
CA GLY A 4 -10.01 -4.65 -5.45
C GLY A 4 -9.40 -3.43 -4.77
N PHE A 5 -10.17 -2.36 -4.67
CA PHE A 5 -9.78 -1.13 -4.00
C PHE A 5 -10.92 -0.56 -3.15
N SER A 6 -10.55 0.12 -2.06
CA SER A 6 -11.47 0.86 -1.19
C SER A 6 -10.74 2.10 -0.68
N VAL A 7 -11.52 3.14 -0.37
CA VAL A 7 -11.00 4.44 0.08
C VAL A 7 -11.65 4.80 1.40
N MET A 8 -10.90 5.42 2.30
CA MET A 8 -11.40 6.02 3.53
C MET A 8 -10.91 7.46 3.59
N GLU A 9 -11.81 8.40 3.87
CA GLU A 9 -11.50 9.82 3.95
C GLU A 9 -11.80 10.34 5.36
N LYS A 10 -11.07 11.38 5.78
CA LYS A 10 -11.42 12.14 6.96
C LYS A 10 -12.66 13.00 6.71
N ASP A 11 -13.50 13.13 7.72
CA ASP A 11 -14.61 14.09 7.69
C ASP A 11 -14.12 15.53 7.92
N GLU A 12 -15.05 16.50 7.88
CA GLU A 12 -14.75 17.92 8.10
C GLU A 12 -14.17 18.22 9.50
N LYS A 13 -14.33 17.30 10.46
CA LYS A 13 -13.79 17.42 11.82
C LYS A 13 -12.41 16.77 11.95
N GLY A 14 -11.92 16.10 10.91
CA GLY A 14 -10.65 15.41 10.87
C GLY A 14 -10.70 13.97 11.37
N ASP A 15 -11.89 13.44 11.66
CA ASP A 15 -12.08 12.06 12.10
C ASP A 15 -12.13 11.11 10.90
N TRP A 16 -11.56 9.91 11.03
CA TRP A 16 -11.62 8.91 9.96
C TRP A 16 -13.06 8.44 9.74
N GLY A 17 -13.53 8.56 8.50
CA GLY A 17 -14.84 8.10 8.08
C GLY A 17 -14.93 6.58 7.92
N LYS A 18 -15.95 6.13 7.17
CA LYS A 18 -16.12 4.72 6.83
C LYS A 18 -15.36 4.39 5.54
N TRP A 19 -14.91 3.15 5.42
CA TRP A 19 -14.45 2.62 4.15
C TRP A 19 -15.57 2.67 3.11
N SER A 20 -15.21 3.10 1.90
CA SER A 20 -16.06 2.95 0.72
C SER A 20 -16.33 1.47 0.45
N GLU A 21 -17.36 1.19 -0.34
CA GLU A 21 -17.55 -0.14 -0.90
C GLU A 21 -16.27 -0.61 -1.61
N LEU A 22 -15.92 -1.88 -1.41
CA LEU A 22 -14.80 -2.50 -2.09
C LEU A 22 -15.17 -2.73 -3.55
N LYS A 23 -14.50 -2.01 -4.45
CA LYS A 23 -14.72 -2.13 -5.90
C LYS A 23 -13.67 -3.05 -6.52
N PRO A 24 -14.02 -3.90 -7.50
CA PRO A 24 -13.03 -4.69 -8.25
C PRO A 24 -11.98 -3.80 -8.92
N ALA A 25 -10.73 -4.25 -8.95
CA ALA A 25 -9.61 -3.56 -9.58
C ALA A 25 -8.68 -4.56 -10.26
N SER A 26 -8.07 -4.16 -11.37
CA SER A 26 -7.02 -4.93 -12.05
C SER A 26 -5.89 -3.97 -12.46
N ILE A 27 -5.15 -3.50 -11.45
CA ILE A 27 -4.09 -2.50 -11.58
C ILE A 27 -2.74 -3.16 -11.28
N VAL A 28 -1.72 -2.82 -12.08
CA VAL A 28 -0.35 -3.27 -11.82
C VAL A 28 0.29 -2.36 -10.78
N ILE A 29 0.94 -2.98 -9.80
CA ILE A 29 1.73 -2.30 -8.79
C ILE A 29 3.12 -2.92 -8.84
N THR A 30 4.16 -2.08 -8.92
CA THR A 30 5.56 -2.51 -8.87
C THR A 30 6.25 -1.90 -7.67
N LEU A 31 6.96 -2.73 -6.90
CA LEU A 31 7.88 -2.33 -5.85
C LEU A 31 9.31 -2.62 -6.34
N ASP A 32 10.09 -1.58 -6.61
CA ASP A 32 11.50 -1.68 -6.95
C ASP A 32 12.33 -1.28 -5.73
N THR A 33 12.78 -2.27 -4.97
CA THR A 33 13.58 -2.04 -3.76
C THR A 33 15.01 -1.58 -4.06
N LYS A 34 15.50 -1.76 -5.30
CA LYS A 34 16.84 -1.28 -5.70
C LYS A 34 16.83 0.21 -5.99
N LYS A 35 15.75 0.69 -6.62
CA LYS A 35 15.54 2.12 -6.89
C LYS A 35 14.82 2.85 -5.76
N GLY A 36 14.29 2.11 -4.78
CA GLY A 36 13.49 2.65 -3.69
C GLY A 36 12.20 3.29 -4.21
N ARG A 37 11.43 2.58 -5.05
CA ARG A 37 10.22 3.14 -5.68
C ARG A 37 9.03 2.21 -5.66
N ILE A 38 7.84 2.78 -5.53
CA ILE A 38 6.55 2.12 -5.73
C ILE A 38 5.85 2.83 -6.88
N LEU A 39 5.40 2.09 -7.90
CA LEU A 39 4.58 2.62 -8.99
C LEU A 39 3.25 1.90 -9.03
N ILE A 40 2.17 2.66 -9.19
CA ILE A 40 0.81 2.17 -9.37
C ILE A 40 0.30 2.65 -10.71
N TYR A 41 0.11 1.71 -11.65
CA TYR A 41 -0.33 1.99 -13.02
C TYR A 41 -1.85 2.14 -13.09
N SER A 42 -2.40 3.09 -12.32
CA SER A 42 -3.82 3.45 -12.38
C SER A 42 -4.11 4.31 -13.62
N GLN A 43 -5.30 4.92 -13.72
CA GLN A 43 -5.61 5.84 -14.83
C GLN A 43 -4.57 6.96 -14.92
N GLU A 44 -4.14 7.47 -13.76
CA GLU A 44 -2.94 8.30 -13.62
C GLU A 44 -1.85 7.47 -12.93
N VAL A 45 -0.63 7.50 -13.46
CA VAL A 45 0.47 6.75 -12.87
C VAL A 45 0.89 7.45 -11.58
N GLN A 46 0.76 6.73 -10.46
CA GLN A 46 1.21 7.21 -9.16
C GLN A 46 2.62 6.69 -8.93
N LEU A 47 3.57 7.59 -8.65
CA LEU A 47 4.96 7.27 -8.37
C LEU A 47 5.31 7.74 -6.97
N TYR A 48 5.83 6.82 -6.17
CA TYR A 48 6.23 7.09 -4.80
C TYR A 48 7.69 6.69 -4.61
N ASP A 49 8.52 7.63 -4.16
CA ASP A 49 9.88 7.36 -3.73
C ASP A 49 9.87 6.91 -2.25
N ILE A 50 10.57 5.81 -1.96
CA ILE A 50 10.76 5.27 -0.61
C ILE A 50 11.93 6.02 0.04
N ILE A 51 11.63 6.79 1.06
CA ILE A 51 12.61 7.52 1.87
C ILE A 51 13.21 6.59 2.93
N ASN A 52 12.38 5.75 3.55
CA ASN A 52 12.82 4.85 4.59
C ASN A 52 12.05 3.54 4.61
N TYR A 53 12.77 2.46 4.91
CA TYR A 53 12.22 1.14 5.21
C TYR A 53 12.02 1.04 6.72
N GLU A 54 10.78 1.09 7.17
CA GLU A 54 10.48 1.08 8.60
C GLU A 54 10.60 -0.33 9.19
N LYS A 55 10.64 -0.40 10.52
CA LYS A 55 10.67 -1.68 11.24
C LYS A 55 9.39 -2.47 10.95
N ILE A 56 9.54 -3.76 10.63
CA ILE A 56 8.42 -4.68 10.45
C ILE A 56 7.66 -4.81 11.78
N GLU A 57 6.34 -4.72 11.71
CA GLU A 57 5.44 -4.93 12.84
C GLU A 57 4.67 -6.23 12.65
N GLU A 58 4.59 -7.04 13.69
CA GLU A 58 3.92 -8.34 13.63
C GLU A 58 3.11 -8.59 14.89
N ASN A 59 1.87 -9.04 14.71
CA ASN A 59 0.98 -9.48 15.79
C ASN A 59 0.19 -10.73 15.35
N ASP A 60 -0.74 -11.20 16.20
CA ASP A 60 -1.52 -12.42 15.93
C ASP A 60 -2.38 -12.36 14.66
N ASN A 61 -2.73 -11.17 14.20
CA ASN A 61 -3.63 -10.95 13.07
C ASN A 61 -2.87 -10.54 11.80
N ASP A 62 -1.78 -9.79 11.94
CA ASP A 62 -1.16 -9.06 10.84
C ASP A 62 0.38 -9.15 10.86
N VAL A 63 0.98 -9.11 9.66
CA VAL A 63 2.38 -8.71 9.43
C VAL A 63 2.34 -7.44 8.59
N ILE A 64 3.00 -6.38 9.04
CA ILE A 64 3.00 -5.05 8.41
C ILE A 64 4.42 -4.69 8.03
N TYR A 65 4.61 -4.35 6.76
CA TYR A 65 5.85 -3.83 6.19
C TYR A 65 5.62 -2.35 5.84
N PRO A 66 6.00 -1.40 6.72
CA PRO A 66 5.79 0.01 6.49
C PRO A 66 6.97 0.65 5.73
N PHE A 67 6.65 1.63 4.90
CA PHE A 67 7.59 2.45 4.15
C PHE A 67 7.22 3.91 4.34
N THR A 68 8.17 4.74 4.75
CA THR A 68 8.01 6.20 4.65
C THR A 68 8.32 6.59 3.21
N CYS A 69 7.34 7.19 2.53
CA CYS A 69 7.39 7.53 1.12
C CYS A 69 7.12 9.03 0.91
N THR A 70 7.45 9.52 -0.28
CA THR A 70 7.05 10.83 -0.79
C THR A 70 6.63 10.71 -2.25
N ASP A 71 5.83 11.66 -2.69
CA ASP A 71 5.49 11.93 -4.08
C ASP A 71 6.17 13.25 -4.54
N ASP A 72 5.68 13.81 -5.64
CA ASP A 72 6.13 15.08 -6.21
C ASP A 72 5.86 16.31 -5.34
N ASP A 73 4.88 16.22 -4.42
CA ASP A 73 4.61 17.25 -3.41
C ASP A 73 5.67 17.29 -2.29
N GLY A 74 6.54 16.28 -2.21
CA GLY A 74 7.67 16.23 -1.27
C GLY A 74 7.26 16.00 0.19
N ARG A 75 5.98 15.74 0.46
CA ARG A 75 5.46 15.53 1.82
C ARG A 75 5.55 14.05 2.19
N PRO A 76 6.13 13.70 3.35
CA PRO A 76 6.23 12.31 3.75
C PRO A 76 4.87 11.75 4.18
N PHE A 77 4.58 10.53 3.75
CA PHE A 77 3.44 9.72 4.18
C PHE A 77 3.81 8.23 4.22
N THR A 78 2.91 7.40 4.75
CA THR A 78 3.20 5.97 4.95
C THR A 78 2.49 5.12 3.91
N ILE A 79 3.26 4.26 3.24
CA ILE A 79 2.73 3.14 2.47
C ILE A 79 3.04 1.86 3.23
N SER A 80 2.07 0.96 3.37
CA SER A 80 2.25 -0.31 4.09
C SER A 80 1.77 -1.49 3.26
N ILE A 81 2.58 -2.54 3.17
CA ILE A 81 2.13 -3.87 2.71
C ILE A 81 1.74 -4.68 3.95
N ILE A 82 0.48 -5.12 4.01
CA ILE A 82 -0.08 -5.84 5.14
C ILE A 82 -0.48 -7.25 4.72
N THR A 83 -0.03 -8.25 5.46
CA THR A 83 -0.53 -9.63 5.34
C THR A 83 -1.50 -9.93 6.46
N ARG A 84 -2.78 -10.16 6.11
CA ARG A 84 -3.86 -10.53 7.05
C ARG A 84 -3.83 -12.04 7.32
N LYS A 85 -3.20 -12.48 8.40
CA LYS A 85 -2.94 -13.89 8.75
C LYS A 85 -4.22 -14.72 8.79
N LYS A 86 -5.25 -14.21 9.47
CA LYS A 86 -6.54 -14.90 9.67
C LYS A 86 -7.50 -14.80 8.48
N GLN A 87 -7.07 -14.23 7.36
CA GLN A 87 -7.87 -14.07 6.14
C GLN A 87 -7.19 -14.78 4.96
N GLY A 88 -6.70 -16.00 5.18
CA GLY A 88 -5.98 -16.76 4.16
C GLY A 88 -4.70 -16.09 3.68
N ASN A 89 -4.01 -15.36 4.57
CA ASN A 89 -2.83 -14.55 4.23
C ASN A 89 -3.09 -13.54 3.11
N ARG A 90 -4.30 -12.98 3.03
CA ARG A 90 -4.65 -11.90 2.10
C ARG A 90 -3.67 -10.75 2.27
N LYS A 91 -3.09 -10.30 1.16
CA LYS A 91 -2.18 -9.16 1.13
C LYS A 91 -2.92 -7.91 0.71
N GLN A 92 -2.58 -6.80 1.35
CA GLN A 92 -3.16 -5.50 1.07
C GLN A 92 -2.06 -4.45 1.00
N LEU A 93 -2.21 -3.47 0.11
CA LEU A 93 -1.39 -2.26 0.09
C LEU A 93 -2.24 -1.13 0.66
N TYR A 94 -1.70 -0.40 1.63
CA TYR A 94 -2.30 0.80 2.20
C TYR A 94 -1.45 2.00 1.83
N ILE A 95 -2.07 3.08 1.37
CA ILE A 95 -1.44 4.39 1.15
C ILE A 95 -2.14 5.34 2.10
N THR A 96 -1.45 5.77 3.17
CA THR A 96 -2.03 6.58 4.25
C THR A 96 -1.53 8.01 4.13
N GLU A 97 -2.27 8.82 3.39
CA GLU A 97 -2.03 10.25 3.25
C GLU A 97 -2.68 11.03 4.39
N LYS A 98 -2.52 12.37 4.38
CA LYS A 98 -2.99 13.25 5.46
C LYS A 98 -4.50 13.10 5.75
N ASN A 99 -5.31 13.02 4.70
CA ASN A 99 -6.78 13.03 4.78
C ASN A 99 -7.44 11.80 4.15
N THR A 100 -6.67 10.94 3.49
CA THR A 100 -7.20 9.84 2.70
C THR A 100 -6.36 8.59 2.93
N VAL A 101 -7.01 7.44 3.00
CA VAL A 101 -6.37 6.13 2.98
C VAL A 101 -6.90 5.34 1.80
N LEU A 102 -5.99 4.95 0.90
CA LEU A 102 -6.31 4.01 -0.17
C LEU A 102 -5.89 2.61 0.26
N MET A 103 -6.77 1.64 0.04
CA MET A 103 -6.49 0.23 0.26
C MET A 103 -6.68 -0.55 -1.03
N TYR A 104 -5.67 -1.31 -1.41
CA TYR A 104 -5.76 -2.29 -2.49
C TYR A 104 -5.61 -3.69 -1.94
N ASN A 105 -6.52 -4.60 -2.30
CA ASN A 105 -6.23 -6.03 -2.20
C ASN A 105 -5.23 -6.38 -3.31
N ILE A 106 -4.15 -7.09 -2.97
CA ILE A 106 -3.07 -7.40 -3.91
C ILE A 106 -2.73 -8.88 -3.95
N ILE A 107 -2.37 -9.35 -5.14
CA ILE A 107 -1.69 -10.62 -5.36
C ILE A 107 -0.23 -10.31 -5.69
N ASN A 108 0.68 -10.90 -4.92
CA ASN A 108 2.12 -10.78 -5.12
C ASN A 108 2.56 -11.81 -6.16
N TYR A 109 3.31 -11.35 -7.17
CA TYR A 109 4.02 -12.19 -8.13
C TYR A 109 5.51 -11.88 -7.97
N PRO A 110 6.21 -12.59 -7.07
CA PRO A 110 7.65 -12.39 -6.92
C PRO A 110 8.32 -12.71 -8.25
N ASP A 111 9.20 -11.82 -8.67
CA ASP A 111 10.00 -12.06 -9.88
C ASP A 111 10.91 -13.27 -9.61
N LYS A 112 10.81 -14.31 -10.45
CA LYS A 112 11.51 -15.59 -10.24
C LYS A 112 13.04 -15.44 -10.32
N ASN A 113 13.52 -14.28 -10.76
CA ASN A 113 14.92 -13.92 -10.88
C ASN A 113 15.46 -13.08 -9.71
N ILE A 114 14.65 -12.84 -8.67
CA ILE A 114 15.09 -12.17 -7.45
C ILE A 114 15.33 -13.25 -6.39
N GLU A 115 16.59 -13.65 -6.21
CA GLU A 115 17.01 -14.35 -4.99
C GLU A 115 16.82 -13.39 -3.81
N VAL A 116 15.82 -13.69 -2.97
CA VAL A 116 15.69 -13.07 -1.65
C VAL A 116 16.78 -13.71 -0.79
N LYS A 117 17.89 -12.99 -0.60
CA LYS A 117 18.93 -13.38 0.36
C LYS A 117 18.44 -13.22 1.79
#